data_AF-A0AAD4E8N0-F1
#
_entry.id   AF-A0AAD4E8N0-F1
#
_cell.length_a   1.000
_cell.length_b   1.000
_cell.length_c   1.000
_cell.angle_alpha   90.00
_cell.angle_beta   90.00
_cell.angle_gamma   90.00
#
_symmetry.space_group_name_H-M   'P 1'
#
loop_
_entity.id
_entity.type
_entity.pdbx_description
1 polymer ?
#
loop_
_entity_poly.entity_id
_entity_poly.type
_entity_poly.pdbx_seq_one_letter_code
_entity_poly.pdbx_strand_id
1 'polypeptide(L)'
;MNIDYSICNAITQAANGIDDSLIIYDVRCQWNLHFTECVEDCPGLALSDNTCIVTAVGKFHLSAHKLPCFARYSLNFILGAGQVDGEILETLWAPFNKISPTAQSLNASKVKAWEEDEEKAMKDRGEYLDIYQLNIDKAPIMAEIRLKLTESEYVNTGKLGSVSWLVNGIHLEDSQYIMKQF
;
A
#
# COMPACT_ATOMS: atom_id res chain seq x y z
N MET A 1 12.52 -7.23 -15.74
CA MET A 1 11.64 -6.25 -16.41
C MET A 1 12.52 -5.08 -16.85
N ASN A 2 12.38 -4.62 -18.10
CA ASN A 2 13.15 -3.48 -18.61
C ASN A 2 12.34 -2.19 -18.35
N ILE A 3 12.85 -1.34 -17.45
CA ILE A 3 12.16 -0.12 -17.02
C ILE A 3 12.13 0.94 -18.13
N ASP A 4 13.20 1.06 -18.92
CA ASP A 4 13.28 2.00 -20.04
C ASP A 4 12.17 1.72 -21.05
N TYR A 5 12.01 0.44 -21.42
CA TYR A 5 10.96 0.00 -22.32
C TYR A 5 9.56 0.31 -21.77
N SER A 6 9.32 0.04 -20.49
CA SER A 6 8.05 0.33 -19.84
C SER A 6 7.71 1.83 -19.86
N ILE A 7 8.70 2.68 -19.59
CA ILE A 7 8.50 4.13 -19.54
C ILE A 7 8.32 4.72 -20.92
N CYS A 8 9.18 4.35 -21.88
CA CYS A 8 9.05 4.81 -23.27
C CYS A 8 7.69 4.45 -23.86
N ASN A 9 7.20 3.22 -23.62
CA ASN A 9 5.88 2.81 -24.08
C ASN A 9 4.75 3.51 -23.33
N ALA A 10 4.88 3.69 -22.01
CA ALA A 10 3.86 4.41 -21.24
C ALA A 10 3.70 5.86 -21.75
N ILE A 11 4.79 6.56 -21.99
CA ILE A 11 4.78 7.92 -22.52
C ILE A 11 4.22 7.93 -23.96
N THR A 12 4.77 7.10 -24.84
CA THR A 12 4.38 7.09 -26.26
C THR A 12 2.91 6.70 -26.47
N GLN A 13 2.39 5.75 -25.67
CA GLN A 13 1.04 5.24 -25.85
C GLN A 13 -0.01 6.00 -25.02
N ALA A 14 0.30 6.33 -23.76
CA ALA A 14 -0.68 6.89 -22.83
C ALA A 14 -0.64 8.41 -22.73
N ALA A 15 0.45 9.05 -23.17
CA ALA A 15 0.66 10.50 -23.04
C ALA A 15 0.69 11.22 -24.39
N ASN A 16 0.03 10.69 -25.42
CA ASN A 16 -0.01 11.33 -26.74
C ASN A 16 -0.65 12.73 -26.66
N GLY A 17 0.14 13.77 -26.98
CA GLY A 17 -0.26 15.18 -26.84
C GLY A 17 -0.04 15.79 -25.46
N ILE A 18 0.65 15.09 -24.55
CA ILE A 18 1.11 15.61 -23.26
C ILE A 18 2.63 15.75 -23.33
N ASP A 19 3.10 16.99 -23.22
CA ASP A 19 4.53 17.27 -23.29
C ASP A 19 5.23 17.02 -21.94
N ASP A 20 4.55 17.21 -20.80
CA ASP A 20 5.16 17.05 -19.47
C ASP A 20 4.75 15.73 -18.80
N SER A 21 5.76 14.90 -18.47
CA SER A 21 5.57 13.62 -17.78
C SER A 21 6.30 13.59 -16.44
N LEU A 22 5.55 13.32 -15.36
CA LEU A 22 6.11 13.05 -14.04
C LEU A 22 6.34 11.55 -13.83
N ILE A 23 7.59 11.13 -13.68
CA ILE A 23 7.95 9.74 -13.40
C ILE A 23 8.35 9.60 -11.95
N ILE A 24 7.64 8.76 -11.21
CA ILE A 24 7.95 8.40 -9.83
C ILE A 24 8.52 6.99 -9.83
N TYR A 25 9.75 6.82 -9.34
CA TYR A 25 10.39 5.51 -9.27
C TYR A 25 11.44 5.47 -8.15
N ASP A 26 11.42 4.41 -7.36
CA ASP A 26 12.20 4.28 -6.11
C ASP A 26 13.67 4.60 -6.30
N VAL A 27 14.31 4.00 -7.30
CA VAL A 27 15.74 4.17 -7.57
C VAL A 27 16.02 5.13 -8.72
N ARG A 28 15.10 6.06 -9.01
CA ARG A 28 15.25 7.04 -10.09
C ARG A 28 16.56 7.81 -10.03
N CYS A 29 17.06 8.15 -8.85
CA CYS A 29 18.30 8.91 -8.72
C CYS A 29 19.53 8.22 -9.33
N GLN A 30 19.49 6.89 -9.50
CA GLN A 30 20.51 6.09 -10.18
C GLN A 30 20.12 5.89 -11.65
N TRP A 31 18.88 5.48 -11.87
CA TRP A 31 18.36 5.15 -13.19
C TRP A 31 18.34 6.34 -14.17
N ASN A 32 18.00 7.55 -13.70
CA ASN A 32 17.93 8.75 -14.55
C ASN A 32 19.22 9.11 -15.24
N LEU A 33 20.35 8.82 -14.60
CA LEU A 33 21.65 9.27 -15.09
C LEU A 33 21.95 8.73 -16.49
N HIS A 34 21.43 7.55 -16.81
CA HIS A 34 21.69 6.85 -18.07
C HIS A 34 20.46 6.74 -18.96
N PHE A 35 19.28 7.17 -18.51
CA PHE A 35 18.05 6.93 -19.25
C PHE A 35 18.06 7.53 -20.66
N THR A 36 18.47 8.79 -20.79
CA THR A 36 18.55 9.46 -22.09
C THR A 36 19.51 8.75 -23.04
N GLU A 37 20.72 8.41 -22.56
CA GLU A 37 21.72 7.65 -23.31
C GLU A 37 21.18 6.28 -23.75
N CYS A 38 20.51 5.56 -22.85
CA CYS A 38 19.90 4.26 -23.16
C CYS A 38 18.81 4.36 -24.24
N VAL A 39 18.03 5.44 -24.26
CA VAL A 39 17.00 5.66 -25.30
C VAL A 39 17.65 5.99 -26.64
N GLU A 40 18.70 6.82 -26.66
CA GLU A 40 19.42 7.19 -27.89
C GLU A 40 20.16 6.00 -28.51
N ASP A 41 20.77 5.15 -27.70
CA ASP A 41 21.56 4.01 -28.15
C ASP A 41 20.73 2.78 -28.54
N CYS A 42 19.43 2.75 -28.20
CA CYS A 42 18.57 1.60 -28.41
C CYS A 42 17.47 1.89 -29.46
N PRO A 43 17.56 1.33 -30.68
CA PRO A 43 16.53 1.53 -31.71
C PRO A 43 15.12 1.04 -31.34
N GLY A 44 15.00 0.22 -30.30
CA GLY A 44 13.73 -0.28 -29.78
C GLY A 44 13.08 0.62 -28.73
N LEU A 45 13.74 1.71 -28.34
CA LEU A 45 13.24 2.71 -27.41
C LEU A 45 13.02 4.03 -28.17
N ALA A 46 11.90 4.68 -27.89
CA ALA A 46 11.57 5.96 -28.50
C ALA A 46 10.80 6.83 -27.50
N LEU A 47 11.04 8.13 -27.57
CA LEU A 47 10.29 9.17 -26.89
C LEU A 47 9.86 10.21 -27.93
N SER A 48 8.76 10.90 -27.68
CA SER A 48 8.29 11.99 -28.54
C SER A 48 9.24 13.19 -28.44
N ASP A 49 9.49 13.88 -29.56
CA ASP A 49 10.48 14.97 -29.67
C ASP A 49 10.29 16.15 -28.68
N ASN A 50 9.10 16.31 -28.10
CA ASN A 50 8.77 17.37 -27.14
C ASN A 50 8.53 16.87 -25.70
N THR A 51 8.89 15.62 -25.40
CA THR A 51 8.65 15.05 -24.06
C THR A 51 9.60 15.66 -23.02
N CYS A 52 9.07 16.44 -22.09
CA CYS A 52 9.74 16.82 -20.86
C CYS A 52 9.49 15.75 -19.79
N ILE A 53 10.58 15.23 -19.20
CA ILE A 53 10.50 14.22 -18.16
C ILE A 53 11.00 14.83 -16.85
N VAL A 54 10.07 15.03 -15.92
CA VAL A 54 10.34 15.42 -14.54
C VAL A 54 10.25 14.19 -13.67
N THR A 55 11.17 14.01 -12.72
CA THR A 55 11.19 12.74 -11.98
C THR A 55 11.37 12.89 -10.49
N ALA A 56 10.76 11.96 -9.76
CA ALA A 56 10.70 11.95 -8.31
C ALA A 56 10.97 10.56 -7.75
N VAL A 57 11.15 10.50 -6.44
CA VAL A 57 11.18 9.28 -5.64
C VAL A 57 9.98 9.32 -4.70
N GLY A 58 9.31 8.18 -4.52
CA GLY A 58 8.21 8.05 -3.56
C GLY A 58 8.64 8.45 -2.14
N LYS A 59 7.72 9.02 -1.37
CA LYS A 59 8.02 9.61 -0.05
C LYS A 59 8.59 8.59 0.95
N PHE A 60 8.11 7.35 0.91
CA PHE A 60 8.58 6.28 1.80
C PHE A 60 10.03 5.94 1.48
N HIS A 61 10.33 5.73 0.19
CA HIS A 61 11.65 5.35 -0.28
C HIS A 61 12.68 6.50 -0.21
N LEU A 62 12.26 7.75 -0.40
CA LEU A 62 13.15 8.90 -0.41
C LEU A 62 13.95 9.04 0.90
N SER A 63 13.38 8.59 2.02
CA SER A 63 14.05 8.60 3.32
C SER A 63 15.34 7.77 3.37
N ALA A 64 15.42 6.71 2.57
CA ALA A 64 16.57 5.82 2.47
C ALA A 64 17.66 6.33 1.51
N HIS A 65 17.43 7.45 0.82
CA HIS A 65 18.37 8.01 -0.15
C HIS A 65 19.37 8.96 0.50
N LYS A 66 20.48 9.22 -0.21
CA LYS A 66 21.45 10.26 0.19
C LYS A 66 20.78 11.64 0.25
N LEU A 67 21.24 12.49 1.18
CA LEU A 67 20.68 13.81 1.46
C LEU A 67 20.40 14.68 0.20
N PRO A 68 21.29 14.74 -0.82
CA PRO A 68 20.99 15.51 -2.04
C PRO A 68 19.74 15.06 -2.80
N CYS A 69 19.30 13.81 -2.64
CA CYS A 69 18.09 13.32 -3.29
C CYS A 69 16.82 13.98 -2.75
N PHE A 70 16.80 14.36 -1.47
CA PHE A 70 15.64 15.03 -0.86
C PHE A 70 15.31 16.33 -1.58
N ALA A 71 16.30 17.19 -1.83
CA ALA A 71 16.07 18.46 -2.49
C ALA A 71 15.71 18.29 -3.98
N ARG A 72 16.23 17.24 -4.64
CA ARG A 72 16.10 17.06 -6.09
C ARG A 72 14.88 16.25 -6.53
N TYR A 73 14.47 15.29 -5.71
CA TYR A 73 13.49 14.27 -6.11
C TYR A 73 12.31 14.16 -5.15
N SER A 74 12.20 15.06 -4.16
CA SER A 74 11.00 15.11 -3.34
C SER A 74 9.83 15.63 -4.14
N LEU A 75 8.74 14.87 -4.13
CA LEU A 75 7.44 15.27 -4.67
C LEU A 75 6.92 16.59 -4.10
N ASN A 76 7.36 16.97 -2.89
CA ASN A 76 6.96 18.23 -2.26
C ASN A 76 7.57 19.47 -2.94
N PHE A 77 8.63 19.30 -3.74
CA PHE A 77 9.33 20.39 -4.41
C PHE A 77 9.11 20.42 -5.92
N ILE A 78 8.34 19.47 -6.47
CA ILE A 78 8.04 19.40 -7.89
C ILE A 78 6.72 20.14 -8.18
N LEU A 79 6.82 21.19 -9.00
CA LEU A 79 5.65 21.93 -9.44
C LEU A 79 4.72 21.02 -10.26
N GLY A 80 3.42 21.06 -9.97
CA GLY A 80 2.41 20.25 -10.68
C GLY A 80 2.24 18.82 -10.17
N ALA A 81 3.11 18.31 -9.28
CA ALA A 81 2.98 16.95 -8.74
C ALA A 81 1.75 16.76 -7.83
N GLY A 82 1.21 17.85 -7.27
CA GLY A 82 0.13 17.79 -6.29
C GLY A 82 0.56 17.18 -4.96
N GLN A 83 -0.41 16.90 -4.09
CA GLN A 83 -0.17 16.23 -2.80
C GLN A 83 -0.28 14.71 -2.95
N VAL A 84 0.70 14.12 -3.64
CA VAL A 84 0.83 12.68 -3.80
C VAL A 84 1.99 12.14 -2.97
N ASP A 85 1.89 10.91 -2.50
CA ASP A 85 2.99 10.21 -1.81
C ASP A 85 3.92 9.49 -2.79
N GLY A 86 3.41 9.09 -3.95
CA GLY A 86 4.15 8.27 -4.90
C GLY A 86 4.31 6.82 -4.46
N GLU A 87 3.45 6.34 -3.55
CA GLU A 87 3.54 5.02 -2.88
C GLU A 87 2.24 4.21 -3.05
N ILE A 88 1.44 4.53 -4.06
CA ILE A 88 0.09 3.96 -4.21
C ILE A 88 0.14 2.45 -4.41
N LEU A 89 1.10 1.94 -5.17
CA LEU A 89 1.21 0.51 -5.45
C LEU A 89 1.67 -0.25 -4.19
N GLU A 90 2.64 0.31 -3.47
CA GLU A 90 3.23 -0.23 -2.26
C GLU A 90 2.20 -0.26 -1.12
N THR A 91 1.41 0.80 -0.98
CA THR A 91 0.31 0.87 -0.01
C THR A 91 -0.77 -0.18 -0.31
N LEU A 92 -0.98 -0.49 -1.61
CA LEU A 92 -1.93 -1.51 -2.05
C LEU A 92 -1.37 -2.94 -2.00
N TRP A 93 -0.08 -3.16 -1.74
CA TRP A 93 0.46 -4.52 -1.64
C TRP A 93 -0.15 -5.31 -0.49
N ALA A 94 -0.38 -4.69 0.67
CA ALA A 94 -1.00 -5.37 1.81
C ALA A 94 -2.40 -5.94 1.46
N PRO A 95 -3.34 -5.16 0.89
CA PRO A 95 -4.61 -5.73 0.43
C PRO A 95 -4.44 -6.66 -0.78
N PHE A 96 -3.55 -6.37 -1.73
CA PHE A 96 -3.35 -7.25 -2.89
C PHE A 96 -2.80 -8.62 -2.52
N ASN A 97 -1.90 -8.72 -1.54
CA ASN A 97 -1.39 -9.99 -1.05
C ASN A 97 -2.50 -10.88 -0.47
N LYS A 98 -3.54 -10.29 0.11
CA LYS A 98 -4.70 -11.04 0.64
C LYS A 98 -5.56 -11.63 -0.47
N ILE A 99 -5.74 -10.90 -1.58
CA ILE A 99 -6.60 -11.34 -2.70
C ILE A 99 -5.82 -12.06 -3.81
N SER A 100 -4.50 -11.94 -3.85
CA SER A 100 -3.64 -12.60 -4.84
C SER A 100 -3.92 -14.11 -5.00
N PRO A 101 -4.19 -14.89 -3.93
CA PRO A 101 -4.57 -16.29 -4.07
C PRO A 101 -5.81 -16.53 -4.95
N THR A 102 -6.77 -15.60 -4.99
CA THR A 102 -7.98 -15.72 -5.83
C THR A 102 -7.69 -15.45 -7.31
N ALA A 103 -6.57 -14.80 -7.62
CA ALA A 103 -6.12 -14.51 -8.98
C ALA A 103 -5.08 -15.53 -9.50
N GLN A 104 -4.68 -16.53 -8.71
CA GLN A 104 -3.74 -17.55 -9.18
C GLN A 104 -4.38 -18.47 -10.21
N SER A 105 -3.60 -18.91 -11.20
CA SER A 105 -4.06 -19.87 -12.20
C SER A 105 -4.56 -21.15 -11.54
N LEU A 106 -5.71 -21.63 -12.00
CA LEU A 106 -6.23 -22.93 -11.63
C LEU A 106 -5.29 -24.02 -12.15
N ASN A 107 -4.89 -24.92 -11.27
CA ASN A 107 -4.20 -26.16 -11.65
C ASN A 107 -5.00 -27.36 -11.13
N ALA A 108 -4.76 -28.54 -11.68
CA ALA A 108 -5.54 -29.74 -11.36
C ALA A 108 -5.55 -30.05 -9.85
N SER A 109 -4.44 -29.80 -9.14
CA SER A 109 -4.35 -30.02 -7.71
C SER A 109 -5.24 -29.07 -6.90
N LYS A 110 -5.31 -27.79 -7.29
CA LYS A 110 -6.19 -26.80 -6.66
C LYS A 110 -7.66 -27.07 -6.93
N VAL A 111 -7.99 -27.43 -8.16
CA VAL A 111 -9.36 -27.81 -8.53
C VAL A 111 -9.82 -28.97 -7.66
N LYS A 112 -9.00 -30.02 -7.56
CA LYS A 112 -9.31 -31.17 -6.72
C LYS A 112 -9.49 -30.81 -5.24
N ALA A 113 -8.61 -29.96 -4.69
CA ALA A 113 -8.74 -29.50 -3.30
C ALA A 113 -10.04 -28.71 -3.08
N TRP A 114 -10.42 -27.85 -4.02
CA TRP A 114 -11.65 -27.06 -3.92
C TRP A 114 -12.91 -27.93 -4.05
N GLU A 115 -12.89 -28.96 -4.88
CA GLU A 115 -13.97 -29.95 -4.98
C GLU A 115 -14.15 -30.73 -3.67
N GLU A 116 -13.04 -31.16 -3.03
CA GLU A 116 -13.06 -31.83 -1.73
C GLU A 116 -13.57 -30.91 -0.61
N ASP A 117 -13.14 -29.64 -0.60
CA ASP A 117 -13.61 -28.62 0.35
C ASP A 117 -15.10 -28.31 0.16
N GLU A 118 -15.59 -28.22 -1.09
CA GLU A 118 -17.00 -28.04 -1.41
C GLU A 118 -17.85 -29.23 -0.94
N GLU A 119 -17.45 -30.47 -1.22
CA GLU A 119 -18.18 -31.65 -0.80
C GLU A 119 -18.35 -31.68 0.72
N LYS A 120 -17.29 -31.34 1.46
CA LYS A 120 -17.30 -31.22 2.91
C LYS A 120 -18.20 -30.08 3.39
N ALA A 121 -18.10 -28.90 2.80
CA ALA A 121 -18.92 -27.75 3.16
C ALA A 121 -20.42 -28.00 2.96
N MET A 122 -20.78 -28.67 1.86
CA MET A 122 -22.16 -29.01 1.53
C MET A 122 -22.74 -30.09 2.45
N LYS A 123 -21.89 -30.98 2.95
CA LYS A 123 -22.24 -32.00 3.94
C LYS A 123 -22.44 -31.41 5.35
N ASP A 124 -21.50 -30.61 5.81
CA ASP A 124 -21.46 -30.14 7.20
C ASP A 124 -22.30 -28.87 7.43
N ARG A 125 -22.45 -28.02 6.40
CA ARG A 125 -23.27 -26.78 6.37
C ARG A 125 -22.92 -25.75 7.46
N GLY A 126 -23.74 -24.70 7.61
CA GLY A 126 -23.51 -23.66 8.62
C GLY A 126 -22.27 -22.83 8.33
N GLU A 127 -21.39 -22.68 9.32
CA GLU A 127 -20.11 -21.94 9.20
C GLU A 127 -19.20 -22.52 8.12
N TYR A 128 -19.34 -23.80 7.75
CA TYR A 128 -18.55 -24.41 6.68
C TYR A 128 -18.92 -23.88 5.27
N LEU A 129 -20.07 -23.21 5.11
CA LEU A 129 -20.44 -22.54 3.85
C LEU A 129 -19.68 -21.22 3.62
N ASP A 130 -18.88 -20.78 4.59
CA ASP A 130 -18.05 -19.57 4.46
C ASP A 130 -16.96 -19.70 3.39
N ILE A 131 -16.69 -20.91 2.87
CA ILE A 131 -15.81 -21.13 1.72
C ILE A 131 -16.27 -20.37 0.46
N TYR A 132 -17.56 -20.04 0.35
CA TYR A 132 -18.12 -19.28 -0.76
C TYR A 132 -18.02 -17.75 -0.53
N GLN A 133 -17.59 -17.30 0.65
CA GLN A 133 -17.43 -15.89 0.97
C GLN A 133 -16.01 -15.41 0.66
N LEU A 134 -15.90 -14.16 0.19
CA LEU A 134 -14.61 -13.47 0.11
C LEU A 134 -14.22 -12.99 1.51
N ASN A 135 -13.34 -13.74 2.18
CA ASN A 135 -12.77 -13.34 3.46
C ASN A 135 -11.71 -12.25 3.25
N ILE A 136 -12.16 -10.99 3.24
CA ILE A 136 -11.29 -9.82 3.27
C ILE A 136 -11.34 -9.25 4.69
N ASP A 137 -10.32 -9.53 5.48
CA ASP A 137 -10.15 -8.87 6.78
C ASP A 137 -10.10 -7.35 6.55
N LYS A 138 -11.11 -6.64 7.04
CA LYS A 138 -11.10 -5.18 7.06
C LYS A 138 -9.83 -4.71 7.77
N ALA A 139 -9.12 -3.78 7.14
CA ALA A 139 -8.00 -3.13 7.81
C ALA A 139 -8.52 -2.46 9.09
N PRO A 140 -7.83 -2.61 10.22
CA PRO A 140 -8.26 -2.00 11.47
C PRO A 140 -8.29 -0.49 11.31
N ILE A 141 -9.36 0.13 11.80
CA ILE A 141 -9.46 1.60 11.78
C ILE A 141 -8.43 2.19 12.75
N MET A 142 -7.99 3.43 12.51
CA MET A 142 -7.02 4.10 13.38
C MET A 142 -7.44 4.11 14.86
N ALA A 143 -8.74 4.13 15.15
CA ALA A 143 -9.26 4.02 16.51
C ALA A 143 -8.94 2.66 17.16
N GLU A 144 -9.12 1.55 16.43
CA GLU A 144 -8.81 0.19 16.91
C GLU A 144 -7.31 -0.01 17.10
N ILE A 145 -6.49 0.52 16.20
CA ILE A 145 -5.02 0.48 16.34
C ILE A 145 -4.60 1.25 17.58
N ARG A 146 -5.12 2.47 17.78
CA ARG A 146 -4.84 3.27 18.97
C ARG A 146 -5.32 2.60 20.25
N LEU A 147 -6.50 1.97 20.24
CA LEU A 147 -7.03 1.22 21.38
C LEU A 147 -6.07 0.07 21.75
N LYS A 148 -5.71 -0.78 20.79
CA LYS A 148 -4.78 -1.90 21.00
C LYS A 148 -3.41 -1.44 21.50
N LEU A 149 -2.88 -0.35 20.93
CA LEU A 149 -1.61 0.21 21.38
C LEU A 149 -1.71 0.71 22.82
N THR A 150 -2.78 1.42 23.17
CA THR A 150 -3.04 1.91 24.53
C THR A 150 -3.18 0.76 25.53
N GLU A 151 -3.90 -0.30 25.17
CA GLU A 151 -4.03 -1.51 25.99
C GLU A 151 -2.68 -2.20 26.20
N SER A 152 -1.86 -2.30 25.15
CA SER A 152 -0.53 -2.92 25.25
C SER A 152 0.49 -2.07 26.02
N GLU A 153 0.42 -0.74 25.93
CA GLU A 153 1.24 0.19 26.70
C GLU A 153 0.97 0.06 28.21
N TYR A 154 -0.30 -0.09 28.60
CA TYR A 154 -0.70 -0.31 29.98
C TYR A 154 -0.08 -1.59 30.55
N VAL A 155 -0.16 -2.69 29.80
CA VAL A 155 0.37 -4.01 30.22
C VAL A 155 1.90 -4.00 30.33
N ASN A 156 2.60 -3.34 29.39
CA ASN A 156 4.07 -3.41 29.32
C ASN A 156 4.81 -2.41 30.21
N THR A 157 4.25 -1.22 30.45
CA THR A 157 5.00 -0.15 31.12
C THR A 157 4.59 0.08 32.57
N GLY A 158 3.42 -0.44 32.99
CA GLY A 158 2.84 -0.16 34.30
C GLY A 158 2.55 1.34 34.55
N LYS A 159 2.70 2.19 33.53
CA LYS A 159 2.41 3.62 33.57
C LYS A 159 1.18 3.89 32.72
N LEU A 160 0.14 4.44 33.35
CA LEU A 160 -1.04 4.88 32.64
C LEU A 160 -0.71 6.12 31.80
N GLY A 161 -0.77 5.97 30.47
CA GLY A 161 -0.88 7.12 29.57
C GLY A 161 -2.16 7.92 29.84
N SER A 162 -2.22 9.16 29.36
CA SER A 162 -3.37 10.07 29.59
C SER A 162 -4.72 9.48 29.18
N VAL A 163 -4.75 8.62 28.16
CA VAL A 163 -5.96 7.91 27.70
C VAL A 163 -6.44 6.86 28.71
N SER A 164 -5.53 6.16 29.38
CA SER A 164 -5.88 5.15 30.40
C SER A 164 -6.55 5.80 31.63
N TRP A 165 -6.20 7.06 31.94
CA TRP A 165 -6.86 7.86 32.97
C TRP A 165 -8.34 8.15 32.65
N LEU A 166 -8.66 8.43 31.38
CA LEU A 166 -10.03 8.65 30.93
C LEU A 166 -10.86 7.36 31.02
N VAL A 167 -10.31 6.23 30.58
CA VAL A 167 -10.99 4.91 30.66
C VAL A 167 -11.26 4.51 32.10
N ASN A 168 -10.29 4.70 33.01
CA ASN A 168 -10.51 4.47 34.44
C ASN A 168 -11.57 5.41 35.04
N GLY A 169 -11.61 6.67 34.59
CA GLY A 169 -12.66 7.61 34.98
C GLY A 169 -14.06 7.12 34.59
N ILE A 170 -14.21 6.61 33.36
CA ILE A 170 -15.47 6.03 32.87
C ILE A 170 -15.87 4.80 33.70
N HIS A 171 -14.94 3.87 33.96
CA HIS A 171 -15.23 2.69 34.79
C HIS A 171 -15.59 3.03 36.23
N LEU A 172 -15.00 4.08 36.80
CA LEU A 172 -15.37 4.59 38.12
C LEU A 172 -16.78 5.18 38.12
N GLU A 173 -17.17 5.90 37.07
CA GLU A 173 -18.52 6.44 36.90
C GLU A 173 -19.56 5.31 36.75
N ASP A 174 -19.27 4.30 35.92
CA ASP A 174 -20.13 3.11 35.77
C ASP A 174 -20.29 2.36 37.10
N SER A 175 -19.21 2.23 37.87
CA SER A 175 -19.24 1.61 39.20
C SER A 175 -20.04 2.43 40.21
N GLN A 176 -19.98 3.77 40.13
CA GLN A 176 -20.83 4.65 40.94
C GLN A 176 -22.31 4.52 40.57
N TYR A 177 -22.64 4.34 39.29
CA TYR A 177 -24.01 4.13 38.83
C TYR A 177 -24.59 2.82 39.38
N ILE A 178 -23.81 1.73 39.36
CA ILE A 178 -24.20 0.44 39.93
C ILE A 178 -24.42 0.54 41.45
N MET A 179 -23.55 1.26 42.17
CA MET A 179 -23.69 1.43 43.63
C MET A 179 -24.87 2.34 44.04
N LYS A 180 -25.42 3.15 43.13
CA LYS A 180 -26.61 3.99 43.37
C LYS A 180 -27.94 3.25 43.17
N GLN A 181 -27.91 1.96 42.78
CA GLN A 181 -29.11 1.12 42.64
C GLN A 181 -29.41 0.25 43.87
N PHE A 182 -28.69 0.46 44.98
CA PHE A 182 -29.02 -0.04 46.32
C PHE A 182 -29.44 1.12 47.21
#